data_AF-A0A7S1P779-F1
#
_entry.id   AF-A0A7S1P779-F1
#
_cell.length_a   1.000
_cell.length_b   1.000
_cell.length_c   1.000
_cell.angle_alpha   90.00
_cell.angle_beta   90.00
_cell.angle_gamma   90.00
#
_symmetry.space_group_name_H-M   'P 1'
#
loop_
_entity.id
_entity.type
_entity.pdbx_description
1 polymer ?
#
loop_
_entity_poly.entity_id
_entity_poly.type
_entity_poly.pdbx_seq_one_letter_code
_entity_poly.pdbx_strand_id
1 'polypeptide(L)'
;QAVAGRDKTPILTFVQKLDDLLGGGVCLGEGLLEIVGCPGTGKTQIGMQLCTNVQIPVAFGGLGKQAVYIDTEGSFMVERFSQMGRALLDHLNILATHQPQSASHRQRSLNALDDVSLRSLMDGVYLMRVFD
;
A
#
# COMPACT_ATOMS: atom_id res chain seq x y z
N GLN A 1 -11.65 22.29 -19.73
CA GLN A 1 -10.83 21.46 -20.64
C GLN A 1 -10.45 20.22 -19.86
N ALA A 2 -10.91 19.04 -20.30
CA ALA A 2 -10.54 17.78 -19.68
C ALA A 2 -9.08 17.48 -20.03
N VAL A 3 -8.22 17.39 -19.01
CA VAL A 3 -6.85 16.89 -19.20
C VAL A 3 -6.96 15.37 -19.28
N ALA A 4 -7.12 14.84 -20.49
CA ALA A 4 -6.86 13.44 -20.77
C ALA A 4 -5.35 13.20 -20.59
N GLY A 5 -4.95 12.31 -19.68
CA GLY A 5 -3.58 11.82 -19.62
C GLY A 5 -3.02 11.55 -18.24
N ARG A 6 -3.46 10.44 -17.62
CA ARG A 6 -2.63 9.39 -17.00
C ARG A 6 -3.59 8.47 -16.25
N ASP A 7 -3.82 7.26 -16.76
CA ASP A 7 -4.34 6.16 -15.95
C ASP A 7 -3.31 5.90 -14.85
N LYS A 8 -3.43 6.59 -13.71
CA LYS A 8 -2.55 6.36 -12.58
C LYS A 8 -3.12 5.21 -11.80
N THR A 9 -2.35 4.13 -11.69
CA THR A 9 -2.65 3.00 -10.81
C THR A 9 -2.99 3.53 -9.41
N PRO A 10 -4.24 3.36 -8.93
CA PRO A 10 -4.62 3.80 -7.59
C PRO A 10 -3.95 2.92 -6.52
N ILE A 11 -3.87 3.41 -5.29
CA ILE A 11 -3.46 2.57 -4.16
C ILE A 11 -4.70 1.84 -3.65
N LEU A 12 -4.75 0.52 -3.85
CA LEU A 12 -5.81 -0.31 -3.28
C LEU A 12 -5.74 -0.31 -1.75
N THR A 13 -6.89 -0.28 -1.09
CA THR A 13 -7.01 -0.41 0.37
C THR A 13 -7.07 -1.88 0.80
N PHE A 14 -7.31 -2.80 -0.15
CA PHE A 14 -7.65 -4.21 0.09
C PHE A 14 -8.96 -4.43 0.85
N VAL A 15 -9.81 -3.40 0.89
CA VAL A 15 -11.19 -3.49 1.36
C VAL A 15 -12.06 -3.17 0.17
N GLN A 16 -12.57 -4.20 -0.52
CA GLN A 16 -13.31 -4.04 -1.78
C GLN A 16 -14.36 -2.95 -1.73
N LYS A 17 -15.19 -2.93 -0.67
CA LYS A 17 -16.25 -1.91 -0.50
C LYS A 17 -15.71 -0.48 -0.40
N LEU A 18 -14.52 -0.31 0.18
CA LEU A 18 -13.88 0.99 0.31
C LEU A 18 -13.20 1.38 -1.01
N ASP A 19 -12.57 0.44 -1.69
CA ASP A 19 -12.01 0.68 -3.02
C ASP A 19 -13.12 1.08 -4.00
N ASP A 20 -14.26 0.40 -3.99
CA ASP A 20 -15.44 0.75 -4.79
C ASP A 20 -15.95 2.16 -4.47
N LEU A 21 -16.05 2.51 -3.17
CA LEU A 21 -16.46 3.84 -2.71
C LEU A 21 -15.52 4.95 -3.20
N LEU A 22 -14.22 4.65 -3.29
CA LEU A 22 -13.19 5.57 -3.75
C LEU A 22 -13.01 5.57 -5.29
N GLY A 23 -13.78 4.78 -6.02
CA GLY A 23 -13.69 4.70 -7.49
C GLY A 23 -12.58 3.79 -8.01
N GLY A 24 -12.22 2.75 -7.26
CA GLY A 24 -11.18 1.77 -7.60
C GLY A 24 -9.92 1.84 -6.72
N GLY A 25 -9.97 2.58 -5.62
CA GLY A 25 -8.86 2.78 -4.68
C GLY A 25 -8.51 4.26 -4.50
N VAL A 26 -7.42 4.55 -3.78
CA VAL A 26 -6.97 5.93 -3.54
C VAL A 26 -6.31 6.50 -4.80
N CYS A 27 -6.98 7.45 -5.45
CA CYS A 27 -6.49 8.12 -6.66
C CYS A 27 -5.26 9.00 -6.40
N LEU A 28 -4.31 9.01 -7.35
CA LEU A 28 -3.07 9.76 -7.23
C LEU A 28 -3.13 11.12 -7.91
N GLY A 29 -2.74 12.18 -7.19
CA GLY A 29 -2.60 13.53 -7.76
C GLY A 29 -3.91 14.17 -8.20
N GLU A 30 -5.03 13.66 -7.69
CA GLU A 30 -6.35 14.27 -7.78
C GLU A 30 -6.85 14.51 -6.36
N GLY A 31 -6.70 15.74 -5.85
CA GLY A 31 -7.19 16.13 -4.53
C GLY A 31 -6.43 15.54 -3.34
N LEU A 32 -7.07 15.63 -2.17
CA LEU A 32 -6.60 15.14 -0.87
C LEU A 32 -7.68 14.21 -0.29
N LEU A 33 -7.29 13.00 0.10
CA LEU A 33 -8.17 12.10 0.85
C LEU A 33 -8.07 12.42 2.34
N GLU A 34 -9.18 12.85 2.93
CA GLU A 34 -9.29 13.07 4.38
C GLU A 34 -10.14 11.98 5.02
N ILE A 35 -9.61 11.35 6.08
CA ILE A 35 -10.30 10.30 6.84
C ILE A 35 -10.54 10.80 8.26
N VAL A 36 -11.80 11.11 8.57
CA VAL A 36 -12.22 11.69 9.85
C VAL A 36 -13.06 10.70 10.66
N GLY A 37 -12.93 10.75 11.99
CA GLY A 37 -13.74 9.95 12.89
C GLY A 37 -13.18 9.89 14.31
N CYS A 38 -13.97 9.35 15.24
CA CYS A 38 -13.61 9.21 16.65
C CYS A 38 -12.32 8.38 16.87
N PRO A 39 -11.67 8.48 18.03
CA PRO A 39 -10.59 7.56 18.40
C PRO A 39 -11.03 6.08 18.25
N GLY A 40 -10.13 5.22 17.78
CA GLY A 40 -10.41 3.79 17.60
C GLY A 40 -11.17 3.41 16.33
N THR A 41 -11.61 4.34 15.49
CA THR A 41 -12.34 4.03 14.23
C THR A 41 -11.47 3.50 13.08
N GLY A 42 -10.16 3.35 13.29
CA GLY A 42 -9.25 2.75 12.30
C GLY A 42 -8.45 3.73 11.43
N LYS A 43 -8.53 5.05 11.67
CA LYS A 43 -7.79 6.09 10.91
C LYS A 43 -6.28 5.80 10.79
N THR A 44 -5.63 5.50 11.91
CA THR A 44 -4.20 5.16 11.93
C THR A 44 -3.92 3.84 11.20
N GLN A 45 -4.82 2.87 11.30
CA GLN A 45 -4.68 1.56 10.63
C GLN A 45 -4.71 1.73 9.12
N ILE A 46 -5.66 2.50 8.58
CA ILE A 46 -5.74 2.72 7.14
C ILE A 46 -4.54 3.53 6.63
N GLY A 47 -4.06 4.53 7.38
CA GLY A 47 -2.83 5.26 7.03
C GLY A 47 -1.62 4.34 6.91
N MET A 48 -1.42 3.46 7.90
CA MET A 48 -0.33 2.45 7.87
C MET A 48 -0.52 1.43 6.74
N GLN A 49 -1.75 1.00 6.48
CA GLN A 49 -2.07 0.07 5.40
C GLN A 49 -1.75 0.69 4.04
N LEU A 50 -2.09 1.96 3.79
CA LEU A 50 -1.76 2.64 2.54
C LEU A 50 -0.24 2.78 2.34
N CYS A 51 0.52 3.04 3.41
CA CYS A 51 1.99 3.04 3.36
C CYS A 51 2.58 1.67 3.04
N THR A 52 1.90 0.59 3.43
CA THR A 52 2.27 -0.77 3.05
C THR A 52 1.91 -1.02 1.57
N ASN A 53 0.70 -0.65 1.15
CA ASN A 53 0.16 -1.00 -0.16
C ASN A 53 0.79 -0.21 -1.32
N VAL A 54 1.24 1.03 -1.08
CA VAL A 54 1.95 1.81 -2.11
C VAL A 54 3.29 1.16 -2.55
N GLN A 55 3.84 0.30 -1.69
CA GLN A 55 5.08 -0.43 -1.94
C GLN A 55 4.89 -1.71 -2.77
N ILE A 56 3.64 -2.14 -3.04
CA ILE A 56 3.36 -3.33 -3.84
C ILE A 56 4.03 -3.21 -5.21
N PRO A 57 4.78 -4.22 -5.68
CA PRO A 57 5.48 -4.12 -6.96
C PRO A 57 4.52 -3.98 -8.15
N VAL A 58 5.01 -3.34 -9.21
CA VAL A 58 4.27 -3.18 -10.47
C VAL A 58 3.89 -4.53 -11.09
N ALA A 59 4.70 -5.57 -10.89
CA ALA A 59 4.38 -6.94 -11.34
C ALA A 59 3.11 -7.52 -10.68
N PHE A 60 2.67 -6.96 -9.57
CA PHE A 60 1.42 -7.28 -8.87
C PHE A 60 0.37 -6.18 -9.02
N GLY A 61 0.54 -5.26 -9.97
CA GLY A 61 -0.39 -4.15 -10.21
C GLY A 61 -0.30 -3.01 -9.20
N GLY A 62 0.76 -2.97 -8.37
CA GLY A 62 1.02 -1.84 -7.47
C GLY A 62 1.93 -0.77 -8.08
N LEU A 63 2.48 0.09 -7.23
CA LEU A 63 3.30 1.25 -7.63
C LEU A 63 4.80 1.07 -7.38
N GLY A 64 5.20 0.19 -6.46
CA GLY A 64 6.58 -0.01 -6.04
C GLY A 64 7.23 1.28 -5.51
N LYS A 65 6.48 2.12 -4.79
CA LYS A 65 6.96 3.41 -4.24
C LYS A 65 6.99 3.40 -2.73
N GLN A 66 7.80 4.30 -2.16
CA GLN A 66 7.94 4.49 -0.72
C GLN A 66 6.92 5.50 -0.18
N ALA A 67 6.77 5.56 1.14
CA ALA A 67 5.87 6.48 1.82
C ALA A 67 6.58 7.32 2.89
N VAL A 68 6.06 8.53 3.14
CA VAL A 68 6.39 9.32 4.33
C VAL A 68 5.17 9.30 5.24
N TYR A 69 5.37 8.94 6.51
CA TYR A 69 4.32 8.97 7.53
C TYR A 69 4.68 10.04 8.56
N ILE A 70 3.84 11.07 8.69
CA ILE A 70 3.99 12.11 9.70
C ILE A 70 3.06 11.77 10.86
N ASP A 71 3.64 11.48 12.01
CA ASP A 71 2.93 11.07 13.22
C ASP A 71 3.00 12.20 14.25
N THR A 72 1.85 12.81 14.52
CA THR A 72 1.70 13.94 15.45
C THR A 72 1.28 13.53 16.86
N GLU A 73 0.76 12.32 17.03
CA GLU A 73 0.20 11.85 18.31
C GLU A 73 0.94 10.64 18.87
N GLY A 74 2.02 10.18 18.20
CA GLY A 74 2.75 8.98 18.58
C GLY A 74 1.98 7.68 18.33
N SER A 75 0.97 7.72 17.45
CA SER A 75 0.06 6.60 17.20
C SER A 75 0.63 5.55 16.23
N PHE A 76 1.74 5.85 15.54
CA PHE A 76 2.36 4.88 14.64
C PHE A 76 3.05 3.76 15.43
N MET A 77 2.54 2.54 15.27
CA MET A 77 3.05 1.34 15.95
C MET A 77 3.85 0.48 14.97
N VAL A 78 5.17 0.49 15.11
CA VAL A 78 6.12 -0.25 14.25
C VAL A 78 5.81 -1.75 14.21
N GLU A 79 5.44 -2.34 15.35
CA GLU A 79 5.06 -3.75 15.41
C GLU A 79 3.81 -4.05 14.57
N ARG A 80 2.80 -3.17 14.62
CA ARG A 80 1.60 -3.31 13.80
C ARG A 80 1.91 -3.16 12.31
N PHE A 81 2.76 -2.21 11.96
CA PHE A 81 3.22 -2.03 10.59
C PHE A 81 4.00 -3.27 10.10
N SER A 82 4.85 -3.87 10.94
CA SER A 82 5.55 -5.12 10.64
C SER A 82 4.58 -6.30 10.40
N GLN A 83 3.49 -6.39 11.15
CA GLN A 83 2.43 -7.39 10.92
C GLN A 83 1.75 -7.18 9.55
N MET A 84 1.44 -5.93 9.18
CA MET A 84 0.87 -5.60 7.87
C MET A 84 1.84 -5.97 6.74
N GLY A 85 3.14 -5.68 6.90
CA GLY A 85 4.17 -6.05 5.94
C GLY A 85 4.26 -7.56 5.73
N ARG A 86 4.25 -8.36 6.82
CA ARG A 86 4.24 -9.84 6.73
C ARG A 86 3.01 -10.36 6.00
N ALA A 87 1.83 -9.85 6.36
CA ALA A 87 0.59 -10.22 5.69
C ALA A 87 0.62 -9.90 4.18
N LEU A 88 1.23 -8.77 3.80
CA LEU A 88 1.43 -8.43 2.39
C LEU A 88 2.36 -9.44 1.71
N LEU A 89 3.50 -9.79 2.31
CA LEU A 89 4.42 -10.79 1.73
C LEU A 89 3.72 -12.14 1.49
N ASP A 90 2.99 -12.62 2.50
CA ASP A 90 2.22 -13.85 2.39
C ASP A 90 1.21 -13.77 1.24
N HIS A 91 0.51 -12.64 1.12
CA HIS A 91 -0.44 -12.40 0.03
C HIS A 91 0.23 -12.42 -1.35
N LEU A 92 1.35 -11.71 -1.52
CA LEU A 92 2.06 -11.67 -2.81
C LEU A 92 2.63 -13.05 -3.19
N ASN A 93 3.12 -13.83 -2.22
CA ASN A 93 3.55 -15.21 -2.43
C ASN A 93 2.41 -16.10 -2.94
N ILE A 94 1.21 -15.97 -2.37
CA ILE A 94 0.02 -16.70 -2.83
C ILE A 94 -0.33 -16.30 -4.27
N LEU A 95 -0.32 -15.01 -4.59
CA LEU A 95 -0.62 -14.51 -5.94
C LEU A 95 0.38 -15.02 -6.98
N ALA A 96 1.68 -15.02 -6.66
CA ALA A 96 2.73 -15.50 -7.57
C ALA A 96 2.61 -17.01 -7.87
N THR A 97 2.12 -17.79 -6.91
CA THR A 97 2.06 -19.26 -7.01
C THR A 97 0.74 -19.78 -7.57
N HIS A 98 -0.40 -19.18 -7.20
CA HIS A 98 -1.73 -19.77 -7.45
C HIS A 98 -2.51 -19.16 -8.62
N GLN A 99 -2.15 -17.98 -9.13
CA GLN A 99 -2.90 -17.43 -10.26
C GLN A 99 -2.60 -18.16 -11.58
N PRO A 100 -3.62 -18.44 -12.42
CA PRO A 100 -3.46 -18.96 -13.78
C PRO A 100 -2.89 -17.87 -14.69
N GLN A 101 -1.59 -17.61 -14.54
CA GLN A 101 -0.83 -16.64 -15.32
C GLN A 101 0.00 -17.37 -16.39
N SER A 102 0.30 -16.69 -17.50
CA SER A 102 1.31 -17.16 -18.46
C SER A 102 2.64 -17.44 -17.73
N ALA A 103 3.41 -18.44 -18.19
CA ALA A 103 4.73 -18.75 -17.64
C ALA A 103 5.64 -17.50 -17.56
N SER A 104 5.52 -16.60 -18.54
CA SER A 104 6.23 -15.32 -18.56
C SER A 104 5.83 -14.35 -17.43
N HIS A 105 4.54 -14.27 -17.13
CA HIS A 105 4.01 -13.41 -16.06
C HIS A 105 4.39 -13.96 -14.69
N ARG A 106 4.25 -15.28 -14.49
CA ARG A 106 4.69 -15.94 -13.25
C ARG A 106 6.16 -15.67 -12.95
N GLN A 107 7.04 -15.80 -13.95
CA GLN A 107 8.46 -15.54 -13.75
C GLN A 107 8.73 -14.07 -13.36
N ARG A 108 8.02 -13.10 -13.96
CA ARG A 108 8.14 -11.69 -13.57
C ARG A 108 7.69 -11.45 -12.13
N SER A 109 6.58 -12.06 -11.70
CA SER A 109 6.10 -11.95 -10.32
C SER A 109 7.09 -12.56 -9.33
N LEU A 110 7.68 -13.72 -9.64
CA LEU A 110 8.70 -14.36 -8.82
C LEU A 110 9.96 -13.49 -8.70
N ASN A 111 10.48 -12.98 -9.82
CA ASN A 111 11.64 -12.08 -9.80
C ASN A 111 11.36 -10.80 -8.99
N ALA A 112 10.13 -10.27 -9.06
CA ALA A 112 9.75 -9.09 -8.29
C ALA A 112 9.67 -9.38 -6.78
N LEU A 113 9.52 -10.63 -6.35
CA LEU A 113 9.54 -11.01 -4.94
C LEU A 113 10.97 -11.09 -4.37
N ASP A 114 11.99 -11.30 -5.22
CA ASP A 114 13.39 -11.33 -4.76
C ASP A 114 13.80 -9.98 -4.13
N ASP A 115 13.23 -8.88 -4.63
CA ASP A 115 13.47 -7.52 -4.14
C ASP A 115 12.55 -7.12 -2.98
N VAL A 116 11.58 -7.95 -2.61
CA VAL A 116 10.54 -7.62 -1.62
C VAL A 116 10.69 -8.50 -0.39
N SER A 117 11.13 -7.88 0.70
CA SER A 117 11.28 -8.49 2.01
C SER A 117 10.58 -7.66 3.08
N LEU A 118 10.41 -8.22 4.27
CA LEU A 118 9.90 -7.43 5.39
C LEU A 118 10.82 -6.23 5.66
N ARG A 119 12.13 -6.43 5.56
CA ARG A 119 13.10 -5.36 5.76
C ARG A 119 12.93 -4.24 4.75
N SER A 120 12.82 -4.55 3.46
CA SER A 120 12.63 -3.52 2.43
C SER A 120 11.30 -2.78 2.58
N LEU A 121 10.24 -3.45 3.05
CA LEU A 121 8.95 -2.82 3.36
C LEU A 121 9.04 -1.85 4.56
N MET A 122 9.80 -2.23 5.59
CA MET A 122 10.05 -1.37 6.75
C MET A 122 10.90 -0.16 6.38
N ASP A 123 11.97 -0.38 5.60
CA ASP A 123 12.88 0.66 5.12
C ASP A 123 12.20 1.61 4.11
N GLY A 124 11.11 1.17 3.47
CA GLY A 124 10.33 1.95 2.52
C GLY A 124 9.34 2.94 3.13
N VAL A 125 9.28 3.07 4.46
CA VAL A 125 8.48 4.10 5.14
C VAL A 125 9.36 5.00 5.99
N TYR A 126 9.37 6.29 5.65
CA TYR A 126 10.03 7.31 6.45
C TYR A 126 9.06 7.87 7.50
N LEU A 127 9.25 7.46 8.75
CA LEU A 127 8.46 7.94 9.88
C LEU A 127 9.05 9.24 10.45
N MET A 128 8.28 10.32 10.39
CA MET A 128 8.60 11.57 11.07
C MET A 128 7.66 11.74 12.26
N ARG A 129 8.21 11.71 13.48
CA ARG A 129 7.45 12.04 14.69
C ARG A 129 7.61 13.51 14.99
N VAL A 130 6.48 14.18 15.14
CA VAL A 130 6.42 15.58 15.60
C VAL A 130 6.22 15.53 17.10
N PHE A 131 7.09 16.25 17.82
CA PHE A 131 6.98 16.47 19.25
C PHE A 131 6.67 17.95 19.46
N ASP A 132 5.75 18.25 20.37
CA ASP A 132 5.48 19.61 20.84
C ASP A 132 6.57 20.11 21.80
#